data_AF-A0AAU6GFX4-F1
#
_entry.id   AF-A0AAU6GFX4-F1
#
_cell.length_a   1.000
_cell.length_b   1.000
_cell.length_c   1.000
_cell.angle_alpha   90.00
_cell.angle_beta   90.00
_cell.angle_gamma   90.00
#
_symmetry.space_group_name_H-M   'P 1'
#
loop_
_entity.id
_entity.type
_entity.pdbx_description
1 polymer ?
#
loop_
_entity_poly.entity_id
_entity_poly.type
_entity_poly.pdbx_seq_one_letter_code
_entity_poly.pdbx_strand_id
1 'polypeptide(L)'
;MASGARFRSRDRSREQDSSASRPQPPGTPDRSGQPGPRTGALHLKVRAGQSGSFRLQRVVLLEIAAAALLVGWVVSPFALVPAAVLAVVLVLLALVRRRGRSLPEWLATARALGVRRRRAAGTPIRPGTEPGLAPAVECDPSLRTSVYSARDRRPVGVIGDGTFLTAVLQVESDATALRAERSHQPLPLGLVRDALEVDGIRLESAQIVLHTQPAPALHLPRQSVAVSNYAPLQEQTGAPAVRITWIALKLDPELCPEAVAARGGGLVGAQKCVVRAADHLASRLTGAGFRTTLLNEEELIAAVATSACANPLVTAEAGRMDLPARRTEESSRSWRCDNRRHTTYWVRRWPQLGGSGGPSLPQLVALLTAVPALATTFSLTLRRGERQDVSLCGHLRVTGRGDDELVAARRSLEDAARRAGTGLTRLDREQLPGVLATLPLGGVR
;
A
#
# COMPACT_ATOMS: atom_id res chain seq x y z
N MET A 1 13.85 56.95 -25.12
CA MET A 1 13.37 58.16 -24.43
C MET A 1 11.86 58.14 -24.41
N ALA A 2 11.30 58.42 -23.24
CA ALA A 2 9.92 58.21 -22.84
C ALA A 2 8.96 59.26 -23.44
N SER A 3 7.67 58.91 -23.59
CA SER A 3 6.62 59.39 -22.69
C SER A 3 5.25 58.92 -23.21
N GLY A 4 4.41 58.41 -22.31
CA GLY A 4 3.02 58.07 -22.58
C GLY A 4 2.06 59.04 -21.88
N ALA A 5 0.78 58.99 -22.24
CA ALA A 5 -0.34 59.28 -21.33
C ALA A 5 -1.67 58.82 -21.93
N ARG A 6 -2.51 58.24 -21.06
CA ARG A 6 -3.90 57.83 -21.26
C ARG A 6 -4.83 59.06 -21.25
N PHE A 7 -6.03 58.96 -21.84
CA PHE A 7 -7.30 59.09 -21.09
C PHE A 7 -8.54 58.63 -21.89
N ARG A 8 -9.62 58.38 -21.14
CA ARG A 8 -10.89 57.69 -21.42
C ARG A 8 -12.00 58.56 -22.03
N SER A 9 -13.01 57.86 -22.59
CA SER A 9 -14.47 57.92 -22.27
C SER A 9 -15.47 58.61 -23.24
N ARG A 10 -16.42 57.78 -23.71
CA ARG A 10 -17.88 58.00 -24.02
C ARG A 10 -18.19 58.99 -25.16
N ASP A 11 -19.18 58.75 -26.04
CA ASP A 11 -20.58 58.41 -25.76
C ASP A 11 -21.35 57.95 -27.03
N ARG A 12 -22.45 57.18 -26.83
CA ARG A 12 -23.76 57.10 -27.54
C ARG A 12 -23.86 57.40 -29.06
N SER A 13 -24.58 56.66 -29.91
CA SER A 13 -26.02 56.29 -29.84
C SER A 13 -26.53 55.67 -31.17
N ARG A 14 -27.68 54.94 -31.07
CA ARG A 14 -28.67 54.41 -32.07
C ARG A 14 -28.85 52.88 -31.90
N GLU A 15 -29.91 52.31 -31.30
CA GLU A 15 -31.39 52.52 -31.39
C GLU A 15 -31.83 52.63 -32.86
N GLN A 16 -32.73 51.85 -33.45
CA GLN A 16 -33.93 51.06 -33.10
C GLN A 16 -34.09 50.03 -34.26
N ASP A 17 -34.87 48.94 -34.26
CA ASP A 17 -36.25 48.89 -33.83
C ASP A 17 -36.79 47.46 -33.66
N SER A 18 -37.85 47.46 -32.89
CA SER A 18 -38.68 46.43 -32.32
C SER A 18 -39.64 45.79 -33.33
N SER A 19 -39.92 44.49 -33.18
CA SER A 19 -41.27 43.98 -33.42
C SER A 19 -41.57 42.82 -32.48
N ALA A 20 -42.49 43.07 -31.55
CA ALA A 20 -43.06 42.10 -30.64
C ALA A 20 -44.40 41.62 -31.20
N SER A 21 -44.66 40.31 -31.16
CA SER A 21 -46.01 39.73 -31.18
C SER A 21 -46.00 38.32 -30.58
N ARG A 22 -46.52 38.27 -29.34
CA ARG A 22 -47.23 37.24 -28.55
C ARG A 22 -46.95 35.70 -28.67
N PRO A 23 -47.23 34.94 -27.58
CA PRO A 23 -46.74 33.57 -27.37
C PRO A 23 -47.75 32.45 -27.65
N GLN A 24 -47.26 31.24 -27.94
CA GLN A 24 -48.02 29.98 -27.94
C GLN A 24 -47.13 28.80 -27.43
N PRO A 25 -47.69 27.78 -26.72
CA PRO A 25 -46.93 26.73 -26.01
C PRO A 25 -46.99 25.36 -26.75
N PRO A 26 -46.48 24.26 -26.15
CA PRO A 26 -45.12 23.76 -26.25
C PRO A 26 -45.00 22.56 -27.23
N GLY A 27 -44.08 22.66 -28.20
CA GLY A 27 -43.66 21.53 -29.03
C GLY A 27 -42.40 20.89 -28.47
N THR A 28 -42.49 19.59 -28.16
CA THR A 28 -41.41 18.71 -27.71
C THR A 28 -40.18 18.79 -28.63
N PRO A 29 -38.98 19.15 -28.14
CA PRO A 29 -37.76 18.93 -28.88
C PRO A 29 -37.07 17.67 -28.38
N ASP A 30 -37.07 16.71 -29.28
CA ASP A 30 -36.14 15.59 -29.41
C ASP A 30 -34.73 15.98 -28.94
N ARG A 31 -34.27 15.38 -27.83
CA ARG A 31 -32.87 15.48 -27.39
C ARG A 31 -32.18 14.17 -27.69
N SER A 32 -31.71 14.06 -28.93
CA SER A 32 -30.50 13.34 -29.29
C SER A 32 -29.30 13.96 -28.54
N GLY A 33 -29.20 13.66 -27.24
CA GLY A 33 -28.03 13.99 -26.43
C GLY A 33 -26.95 12.95 -26.65
N GLN A 34 -25.97 13.28 -27.49
CA GLN A 34 -24.67 12.61 -27.50
C GLN A 34 -24.18 12.42 -26.06
N PRO A 35 -23.82 11.20 -25.63
CA PRO A 35 -23.12 11.05 -24.37
C PRO A 35 -21.74 11.67 -24.52
N GLY A 36 -21.55 12.85 -23.91
CA GLY A 36 -20.24 13.46 -23.73
C GLY A 36 -19.26 12.51 -23.04
N PRO A 37 -17.94 12.75 -23.14
CA PRO A 37 -16.92 11.82 -22.67
C PRO A 37 -17.13 11.56 -21.18
N ARG A 38 -17.57 10.33 -20.86
CA ARG A 38 -17.63 9.81 -19.51
C ARG A 38 -16.21 9.86 -18.96
N THR A 39 -15.93 10.84 -18.11
CA THR A 39 -14.76 10.84 -17.22
C THR A 39 -14.74 9.49 -16.52
N GLY A 40 -13.75 8.66 -16.87
CA GLY A 40 -13.69 7.25 -16.51
C GLY A 40 -13.76 7.06 -15.00
N ALA A 41 -14.94 6.74 -14.49
CA ALA A 41 -15.12 6.21 -13.16
C ALA A 41 -14.32 4.90 -13.12
N LEU A 42 -13.18 4.92 -12.43
CA LEU A 42 -12.39 3.73 -12.17
C LEU A 42 -13.31 2.70 -11.52
N HIS A 43 -13.67 1.64 -12.24
CA HIS A 43 -14.33 0.48 -11.64
C HIS A 43 -13.29 -0.25 -10.78
N LEU A 44 -13.15 0.19 -9.53
CA LEU A 44 -12.27 -0.43 -8.54
C LEU A 44 -12.87 -1.76 -8.08
N LYS A 45 -12.31 -2.88 -8.54
CA LYS A 45 -12.62 -4.19 -7.97
C LYS A 45 -11.68 -4.47 -6.81
N VAL A 46 -12.14 -4.15 -5.60
CA VAL A 46 -11.40 -4.42 -4.35
C VAL A 46 -11.37 -5.93 -4.12
N ARG A 47 -10.17 -6.52 -4.04
CA ARG A 47 -10.02 -7.94 -3.71
C ARG A 47 -10.25 -8.13 -2.21
N ALA A 48 -11.34 -8.79 -1.83
CA ALA A 48 -11.57 -9.18 -0.44
C ALA A 48 -10.72 -10.44 -0.13
N GLY A 49 -9.43 -10.22 0.13
CA GLY A 49 -8.49 -11.29 0.52
C GLY A 49 -9.09 -12.19 1.60
N GLN A 50 -9.04 -13.50 1.37
CA GLN A 50 -9.45 -14.60 2.25
C GLN A 50 -10.96 -14.80 2.49
N SER A 51 -11.82 -13.78 2.34
CA SER A 51 -13.25 -13.92 2.69
C SER A 51 -14.05 -14.94 1.85
N GLY A 52 -13.65 -15.19 0.60
CA GLY A 52 -14.31 -16.15 -0.30
C GLY A 52 -14.05 -17.61 0.06
N SER A 53 -12.83 -17.94 0.53
CA SER A 53 -12.46 -19.31 0.92
C SER A 53 -13.29 -19.81 2.11
N PHE A 54 -13.67 -18.92 3.03
CA PHE A 54 -14.45 -19.32 4.22
C PHE A 54 -15.87 -19.75 3.91
N ARG A 55 -16.53 -19.13 2.93
CA ARG A 55 -17.88 -19.57 2.54
C ARG A 55 -17.80 -20.96 1.92
N LEU A 56 -16.82 -21.19 1.05
CA LEU A 56 -16.61 -22.48 0.42
C LEU A 56 -16.24 -23.55 1.45
N GLN A 57 -15.26 -23.29 2.32
CA GLN A 57 -14.84 -24.24 3.35
C GLN A 57 -15.95 -24.59 4.33
N ARG A 58 -16.80 -23.61 4.69
CA ARG A 58 -17.97 -23.86 5.55
C ARG A 58 -18.99 -24.76 4.87
N VAL A 59 -19.28 -24.49 3.60
CA VAL A 59 -20.20 -25.32 2.80
C VAL A 59 -19.66 -26.74 2.70
N VAL A 60 -18.37 -26.90 2.36
CA VAL A 60 -17.71 -28.21 2.29
C VAL A 60 -17.76 -28.96 3.62
N LEU A 61 -17.49 -28.29 4.77
CA LEU A 61 -17.57 -28.95 6.08
C LEU A 61 -19.00 -29.42 6.41
N LEU A 62 -20.02 -28.64 6.03
CA LEU A 62 -21.42 -29.01 6.21
C LEU A 62 -21.84 -30.14 5.26
N GLU A 63 -21.38 -30.13 4.01
CA GLU A 63 -21.59 -31.20 3.03
C GLU A 63 -20.96 -32.51 3.50
N ILE A 64 -19.72 -32.48 4.02
CA ILE A 64 -19.05 -33.67 4.57
C ILE A 64 -19.81 -34.18 5.81
N ALA A 65 -20.30 -33.29 6.67
CA ALA A 65 -21.11 -33.69 7.83
C ALA A 65 -22.43 -34.38 7.40
N ALA A 66 -23.10 -33.84 6.39
CA ALA A 66 -24.31 -34.44 5.82
C ALA A 66 -24.01 -35.79 5.13
N ALA A 67 -22.92 -35.88 4.37
CA ALA A 67 -22.48 -37.10 3.72
C ALA A 67 -22.12 -38.19 4.76
N ALA A 68 -21.45 -37.82 5.85
CA ALA A 68 -21.12 -38.75 6.93
C ALA A 68 -22.40 -39.33 7.58
N LEU A 69 -23.41 -38.50 7.81
CA LEU A 69 -24.71 -38.95 8.33
C LEU A 69 -25.44 -39.87 7.35
N LEU A 70 -25.43 -39.55 6.05
CA LEU A 70 -26.04 -40.38 5.01
C LEU A 70 -25.36 -41.75 4.89
N VAL A 71 -24.03 -41.80 4.89
CA VAL A 71 -23.28 -43.05 4.86
C VAL A 71 -23.54 -43.87 6.13
N GLY A 72 -23.53 -43.23 7.30
CA GLY A 72 -23.86 -43.88 8.57
C GLY A 72 -25.26 -44.51 8.56
N TRP A 73 -26.25 -43.81 7.98
CA TRP A 73 -27.61 -44.32 7.86
C TRP A 73 -27.73 -45.51 6.90
N VAL A 74 -27.04 -45.47 5.75
CA VAL A 74 -27.09 -46.54 4.74
C VAL A 74 -26.39 -47.82 5.20
N VAL A 75 -25.29 -47.71 5.96
CA VAL A 75 -24.46 -48.88 6.34
C VAL A 75 -25.07 -49.68 7.49
N SER A 76 -25.38 -49.03 8.62
CA SER A 76 -26.03 -49.71 9.76
C SER A 76 -26.47 -48.72 10.86
N PRO A 77 -27.48 -49.05 11.67
CA PRO A 77 -27.88 -48.25 12.83
C PRO A 77 -26.73 -47.99 13.82
N PHE A 78 -25.80 -48.95 13.97
CA PHE A 78 -24.64 -48.82 14.86
C PHE A 78 -23.56 -47.88 14.32
N ALA A 79 -23.39 -47.77 12.98
CA ALA A 79 -22.47 -46.83 12.34
C ALA A 79 -22.96 -45.37 12.41
N LEU A 80 -24.24 -45.15 12.74
CA LEU A 80 -24.84 -43.82 12.84
C LEU A 80 -24.31 -43.05 14.06
N VAL A 81 -23.98 -43.73 15.16
CA VAL A 81 -23.43 -43.10 16.37
C VAL A 81 -22.07 -42.42 16.12
N PRO A 82 -21.03 -43.11 15.59
CA PRO A 82 -19.76 -42.46 15.29
C PRO A 82 -19.89 -41.42 14.15
N ALA A 83 -20.76 -41.64 13.17
CA ALA A 83 -21.05 -40.67 12.13
C ALA A 83 -21.68 -39.38 12.69
N ALA A 84 -22.60 -39.50 13.65
CA ALA A 84 -23.22 -38.37 14.33
C ALA A 84 -22.21 -37.59 15.17
N VAL A 85 -21.31 -38.27 15.90
CA VAL A 85 -20.23 -37.61 16.64
C VAL A 85 -19.32 -36.83 15.69
N LEU A 86 -18.91 -37.43 14.58
CA LEU A 86 -18.09 -36.77 13.57
C LEU A 86 -18.82 -35.55 12.95
N ALA A 87 -20.09 -35.69 12.59
CA ALA A 87 -20.90 -34.62 12.04
C ALA A 87 -21.04 -33.46 13.03
N VAL A 88 -21.30 -33.74 14.32
CA VAL A 88 -21.35 -32.72 15.37
C VAL A 88 -20.01 -32.00 15.50
N VAL A 89 -18.88 -32.72 15.49
CA VAL A 89 -17.54 -32.10 15.53
C VAL A 89 -17.31 -31.21 14.30
N LEU A 90 -17.66 -31.64 13.09
CA LEU A 90 -17.50 -30.86 11.86
C LEU A 90 -18.39 -29.60 11.87
N VAL A 91 -19.63 -29.72 12.35
CA VAL A 91 -20.54 -28.58 12.51
C VAL A 91 -20.01 -27.61 13.57
N LEU A 92 -19.51 -28.11 14.70
CA LEU A 92 -18.86 -27.27 15.71
C LEU A 92 -17.62 -26.57 15.13
N LEU A 93 -16.79 -27.24 14.36
CA LEU A 93 -15.64 -26.60 13.69
C LEU A 93 -16.06 -25.54 12.66
N ALA A 94 -17.21 -25.75 11.99
CA ALA A 94 -17.77 -24.81 11.03
C ALA A 94 -18.43 -23.57 11.69
N LEU A 95 -18.99 -23.73 12.89
CA LEU A 95 -19.75 -22.69 13.58
C LEU A 95 -18.97 -21.98 14.70
N VAL A 96 -18.08 -22.67 15.40
CA VAL A 96 -17.30 -22.10 16.51
C VAL A 96 -16.25 -21.14 15.95
N ARG A 97 -16.45 -19.86 16.26
CA ARG A 97 -15.54 -18.78 15.88
C ARG A 97 -14.75 -18.33 17.10
N ARG A 98 -13.43 -18.34 17.01
CA ARG A 98 -12.56 -17.76 18.02
C ARG A 98 -11.98 -16.46 17.47
N ARG A 99 -12.38 -15.32 18.06
CA ARG A 99 -11.90 -13.97 17.68
C ARG A 99 -12.12 -13.61 16.20
N GLY A 100 -13.26 -14.01 15.63
CA GLY A 100 -13.66 -13.65 14.27
C GLY A 100 -13.05 -14.50 13.15
N ARG A 101 -12.20 -15.49 13.46
CA ARG A 101 -11.67 -16.48 12.53
C ARG A 101 -12.20 -17.89 12.84
N SER A 102 -12.22 -18.76 11.84
CA SER A 102 -12.57 -20.18 12.03
C SER A 102 -11.42 -20.92 12.74
N LEU A 103 -11.72 -21.98 13.50
CA LEU A 103 -10.68 -22.76 14.19
C LEU A 103 -9.61 -23.34 13.24
N PRO A 104 -9.96 -23.91 12.07
CA PRO A 104 -8.97 -24.42 11.12
C PRO A 104 -8.02 -23.33 10.61
N GLU A 105 -8.55 -22.14 10.29
CA GLU A 105 -7.76 -21.00 9.83
C GLU A 105 -6.84 -20.47 10.94
N TRP A 106 -7.33 -20.40 12.17
CA TRP A 106 -6.53 -20.04 13.32
C TRP A 106 -5.35 -20.99 13.51
N LEU A 107 -5.57 -22.30 13.33
CA LEU A 107 -4.53 -23.31 13.44
C LEU A 107 -3.55 -23.23 12.26
N ALA A 108 -4.04 -23.01 11.04
CA ALA A 108 -3.21 -22.84 9.86
C ALA A 108 -2.25 -21.65 10.00
N THR A 109 -2.76 -20.48 10.42
CA THR A 109 -1.94 -19.29 10.66
C THR A 109 -0.96 -19.46 11.83
N ALA A 110 -1.35 -20.17 12.88
CA ALA A 110 -0.45 -20.52 13.98
C ALA A 110 0.69 -21.46 13.57
N ARG A 111 0.39 -22.50 12.78
CA ARG A 111 1.39 -23.41 12.20
C ARG A 111 2.32 -22.65 11.25
N ALA A 112 1.78 -21.81 10.38
CA ALA A 112 2.56 -21.00 9.45
C ALA A 112 3.55 -20.07 10.20
N LEU A 113 3.10 -19.42 11.28
CA LEU A 113 3.99 -18.64 12.15
C LEU A 113 5.09 -19.51 12.79
N GLY A 114 4.73 -20.70 13.29
CA GLY A 114 5.70 -21.64 13.86
C GLY A 114 6.77 -22.05 12.85
N VAL A 115 6.38 -22.36 11.61
CA VAL A 115 7.30 -22.69 10.50
C VAL A 115 8.21 -21.50 10.19
N ARG A 116 7.66 -20.29 10.06
CA ARG A 116 8.47 -19.08 9.79
C ARG A 116 9.48 -18.80 10.90
N ARG A 117 9.09 -18.94 12.16
CA ARG A 117 10.01 -18.77 13.31
C ARG A 117 11.13 -19.80 13.32
N ARG A 118 10.82 -21.07 13.04
CA ARG A 118 11.84 -22.13 12.94
C ARG A 118 12.80 -21.87 11.78
N ARG A 119 12.28 -21.48 10.61
CA ARG A 119 13.11 -21.10 9.46
C ARG A 119 13.99 -19.90 9.77
N ALA A 120 13.45 -18.87 10.40
CA ALA A 120 14.22 -17.69 10.81
C ALA A 120 15.34 -18.05 11.80
N ALA A 121 15.08 -18.96 12.75
CA ALA A 121 16.11 -19.41 13.69
C ALA A 121 17.24 -20.21 12.99
N GLY A 122 16.92 -20.97 11.95
CA GLY A 122 17.88 -21.81 11.23
C GLY A 122 18.56 -21.15 10.02
N THR A 123 18.12 -19.95 9.59
CA THR A 123 18.67 -19.29 8.40
C THR A 123 19.78 -18.32 8.81
N PRO A 124 21.06 -18.59 8.46
CA PRO A 124 22.15 -17.66 8.72
C PRO A 124 22.00 -16.40 7.87
N ILE A 125 22.43 -15.26 8.41
CA ILE A 125 22.49 -14.00 7.66
C ILE A 125 23.67 -14.10 6.71
N ARG A 126 23.46 -13.76 5.43
CA ARG A 126 24.51 -13.84 4.43
C ARG A 126 25.63 -12.84 4.77
N PRO A 127 26.90 -13.27 4.81
CA PRO A 127 28.03 -12.34 4.94
C PRO A 127 27.99 -11.30 3.81
N GLY A 128 28.34 -10.04 4.13
CA GLY A 128 28.32 -8.93 3.17
C GLY A 128 26.93 -8.36 2.87
N THR A 129 25.90 -8.68 3.67
CA THR A 129 24.60 -8.00 3.55
C THR A 129 24.72 -6.58 4.09
N GLU A 130 24.40 -5.59 3.27
CA GLU A 130 24.38 -4.18 3.67
C GLU A 130 23.49 -3.98 4.92
N PRO A 131 23.99 -3.31 5.99
CA PRO A 131 23.27 -3.16 7.25
C PRO A 131 21.88 -2.54 7.11
N GLY A 132 21.68 -1.62 6.15
CA GLY A 132 20.39 -1.01 5.86
C GLY A 132 19.38 -1.99 5.25
N LEU A 133 19.86 -2.98 4.48
CA LEU A 133 19.04 -3.97 3.81
C LEU A 133 18.76 -5.20 4.70
N ALA A 134 19.58 -5.42 5.73
CA ALA A 134 19.49 -6.59 6.62
C ALA A 134 18.08 -6.87 7.15
N PRO A 135 17.27 -5.90 7.63
CA PRO A 135 15.90 -6.19 8.09
C PRO A 135 14.98 -6.77 7.02
N ALA A 136 15.15 -6.38 5.75
CA ALA A 136 14.37 -6.93 4.64
C ALA A 136 14.84 -8.35 4.28
N VAL A 137 16.16 -8.58 4.20
CA VAL A 137 16.75 -9.89 3.90
C VAL A 137 16.48 -10.91 5.00
N GLU A 138 16.41 -10.47 6.25
CA GLU A 138 16.03 -11.35 7.36
C GLU A 138 14.57 -11.81 7.29
N CYS A 139 13.68 -10.97 6.70
CA CYS A 139 12.28 -11.31 6.47
C CYS A 139 12.10 -12.19 5.22
N ASP A 140 12.87 -11.90 4.17
CA ASP A 140 12.94 -12.69 2.95
C ASP A 140 14.40 -12.89 2.51
N PRO A 141 15.01 -14.05 2.82
CA PRO A 141 16.40 -14.34 2.53
C PRO A 141 16.73 -14.43 1.03
N SER A 142 15.74 -14.40 0.14
CA SER A 142 15.95 -14.42 -1.30
C SER A 142 16.26 -13.03 -1.88
N LEU A 143 15.90 -11.95 -1.17
CA LEU A 143 16.04 -10.57 -1.66
C LEU A 143 17.50 -10.17 -1.88
N ARG A 144 17.79 -9.62 -3.07
CA ARG A 144 19.10 -9.09 -3.47
C ARG A 144 18.90 -7.75 -4.16
N THR A 145 19.86 -6.84 -3.96
CA THR A 145 19.98 -5.63 -4.78
C THR A 145 20.93 -5.88 -5.94
N SER A 146 20.73 -5.15 -7.02
CA SER A 146 21.61 -5.11 -8.17
C SER A 146 21.57 -3.72 -8.79
N VAL A 147 22.68 -3.31 -9.40
CA VAL A 147 22.76 -2.04 -10.12
C VAL A 147 22.53 -2.28 -11.60
N TYR A 148 21.65 -1.48 -12.19
CA TYR A 148 21.54 -1.32 -13.62
C TYR A 148 22.14 0.02 -14.04
N SER A 149 23.19 -0.03 -14.86
CA SER A 149 23.85 1.16 -15.41
C SER A 149 23.66 1.20 -16.92
N ALA A 150 23.00 2.24 -17.41
CA ALA A 150 22.96 2.55 -18.84
C ALA A 150 24.06 3.57 -19.18
N ARG A 151 24.57 3.51 -20.41
CA ARG A 151 25.54 4.49 -20.91
C ARG A 151 24.91 5.89 -20.81
N ASP A 152 25.63 6.83 -20.19
CA ASP A 152 25.25 8.23 -19.99
C ASP A 152 24.04 8.48 -19.07
N ARG A 153 23.63 7.50 -18.26
CA ARG A 153 22.57 7.69 -17.25
C ARG A 153 23.06 7.36 -15.85
N ARG A 154 22.39 7.96 -14.86
CA ARG A 154 22.59 7.63 -13.46
C ARG A 154 22.32 6.13 -13.22
N PRO A 155 23.16 5.42 -12.45
CA PRO A 155 22.90 4.02 -12.09
C PRO A 155 21.59 3.90 -11.30
N VAL A 156 20.81 2.87 -11.59
CA VAL A 156 19.53 2.59 -10.97
C VAL A 156 19.65 1.33 -10.11
N GLY A 157 19.20 1.42 -8.87
CA GLY A 157 19.09 0.28 -7.97
C GLY A 157 17.84 -0.53 -8.28
N VAL A 158 17.98 -1.85 -8.34
CA VAL A 158 16.88 -2.79 -8.53
C VAL A 158 16.95 -3.84 -7.43
N ILE A 159 15.82 -4.19 -6.83
CA ILE A 159 15.71 -5.24 -5.80
C ILE A 159 14.82 -6.39 -6.29
N GLY A 160 15.21 -7.63 -6.02
CA GLY A 160 14.46 -8.81 -6.46
C GLY A 160 14.85 -10.09 -5.73
N ASP A 161 14.08 -11.15 -5.92
CA ASP A 161 14.33 -12.49 -5.36
C ASP A 161 14.93 -13.49 -6.37
N GLY A 162 15.20 -13.03 -7.59
CA GLY A 162 15.60 -13.86 -8.73
C GLY A 162 14.44 -14.30 -9.63
N THR A 163 13.19 -14.19 -9.17
CA THR A 163 11.97 -14.41 -9.97
C THR A 163 11.33 -13.11 -10.42
N PHE A 164 11.44 -12.04 -9.62
CA PHE A 164 10.97 -10.71 -10.00
C PHE A 164 12.06 -9.65 -9.80
N LEU A 165 11.84 -8.47 -10.38
CA LEU A 165 12.64 -7.27 -10.18
C LEU A 165 11.75 -6.07 -9.87
N THR A 166 12.19 -5.22 -8.95
CA THR A 166 11.50 -4.00 -8.57
C THR A 166 12.43 -2.80 -8.66
N ALA A 167 11.99 -1.76 -9.38
CA ALA A 167 12.60 -0.44 -9.34
C ALA A 167 11.74 0.52 -8.50
N VAL A 168 12.38 1.45 -7.79
CA VAL A 168 11.69 2.36 -6.86
C VAL A 168 11.96 3.81 -7.24
N LEU A 169 10.89 4.59 -7.29
CA LEU A 169 10.94 6.05 -7.44
C LEU A 169 10.57 6.71 -6.12
N GLN A 170 11.33 7.73 -5.71
CA GLN A 170 10.88 8.68 -4.71
C GLN A 170 10.14 9.82 -5.40
N VAL A 171 9.00 10.20 -4.85
CA VAL A 171 8.12 11.25 -5.38
C VAL A 171 7.94 12.33 -4.34
N GLU A 172 8.22 13.55 -4.74
CA GLU A 172 8.07 14.75 -3.92
C GLU A 172 7.14 15.73 -4.64
N SER A 173 6.21 16.32 -3.89
CA SER A 173 5.45 17.46 -4.38
C SER A 173 6.38 18.67 -4.44
N ASP A 174 6.36 19.42 -5.54
CA ASP A 174 7.19 20.61 -5.71
C ASP A 174 6.75 21.70 -4.70
N ALA A 175 7.44 21.76 -3.56
CA ALA A 175 7.19 22.74 -2.52
C ALA A 175 8.22 23.86 -2.63
N THR A 176 7.92 24.86 -3.46
CA THR A 176 8.49 26.19 -3.25
C THR A 176 7.70 26.85 -2.10
N ALA A 177 8.45 27.28 -1.07
CA ALA A 177 8.01 28.03 0.12
C ALA A 177 7.48 27.23 1.34
N LEU A 178 8.10 27.54 2.49
CA LEU A 178 7.99 27.03 3.86
C LEU A 178 6.60 27.11 4.53
N ARG A 179 5.51 27.32 3.79
CA ARG A 179 4.15 27.40 4.35
C ARG A 179 3.13 27.01 3.27
N ALA A 180 2.75 25.74 3.19
CA ALA A 180 1.63 25.36 2.33
C ALA A 180 0.88 24.16 2.91
N GLU A 181 -0.44 24.29 2.88
CA GLU A 181 -1.44 23.53 3.61
C GLU A 181 -1.60 22.07 3.12
N ARG A 182 -2.37 21.29 3.87
CA ARG A 182 -2.58 19.82 3.82
C ARG A 182 -3.08 19.22 2.49
N SER A 183 -3.05 19.93 1.37
CA SER A 183 -3.49 19.43 0.07
C SER A 183 -2.88 20.19 -1.10
N HIS A 184 -1.59 20.00 -1.38
CA HIS A 184 -1.03 20.43 -2.66
C HIS A 184 -0.73 19.21 -3.54
N GLN A 185 -1.61 19.08 -4.54
CA GLN A 185 -1.67 18.09 -5.61
C GLN A 185 -1.69 16.60 -5.18
N PRO A 186 -2.87 15.95 -5.20
CA PRO A 186 -2.94 14.52 -4.92
C PRO A 186 -2.18 13.73 -5.99
N LEU A 187 -1.42 12.71 -5.59
CA LEU A 187 -0.71 11.84 -6.51
C LEU A 187 -1.71 11.26 -7.53
N PRO A 188 -1.53 11.49 -8.84
CA PRO A 188 -2.46 11.04 -9.86
C PRO A 188 -2.36 9.52 -10.03
N LEU A 189 -3.22 8.77 -9.34
CA LEU A 189 -3.26 7.30 -9.38
C LEU A 189 -3.45 6.75 -10.80
N GLY A 190 -4.09 7.53 -11.68
CA GLY A 190 -4.21 7.20 -13.09
C GLY A 190 -2.85 7.01 -13.76
N LEU A 191 -1.87 7.87 -13.49
CA LEU A 191 -0.52 7.72 -14.06
C LEU A 191 0.19 6.46 -13.55
N VAL A 192 0.00 6.12 -12.27
CA VAL A 192 0.57 4.91 -11.67
C VAL A 192 -0.09 3.65 -12.24
N ARG A 193 -1.41 3.69 -12.48
CA ARG A 193 -2.13 2.62 -13.17
C ARG A 193 -1.61 2.45 -14.60
N ASP A 194 -1.48 3.54 -15.33
CA ASP A 194 -1.06 3.50 -16.75
C ASP A 194 0.38 2.99 -16.89
N ALA A 195 1.21 3.11 -15.85
CA ALA A 195 2.54 2.52 -15.80
C ALA A 195 2.56 0.98 -15.72
N LEU A 196 1.42 0.32 -15.43
CA LEU A 196 1.34 -1.15 -15.38
C LEU A 196 1.57 -1.82 -16.74
N GLU A 197 1.36 -1.10 -17.85
CA GLU A 197 1.64 -1.59 -19.20
C GLU A 197 2.22 -0.46 -20.06
N VAL A 198 3.49 -0.60 -20.48
CA VAL A 198 4.23 0.41 -21.24
C VAL A 198 5.11 -0.27 -22.27
N ASP A 199 5.02 0.09 -23.56
CA ASP A 199 5.88 -0.43 -24.63
C ASP A 199 5.99 -1.98 -24.65
N GLY A 200 4.87 -2.67 -24.46
CA GLY A 200 4.81 -4.14 -24.37
C GLY A 200 5.33 -4.75 -23.06
N ILE A 201 5.82 -3.93 -22.13
CA ILE A 201 6.25 -4.36 -20.79
C ILE A 201 5.01 -4.41 -19.90
N ARG A 202 4.78 -5.57 -19.27
CA ARG A 202 3.67 -5.78 -18.34
C ARG A 202 4.21 -5.95 -16.93
N LEU A 203 3.91 -4.99 -16.06
CA LEU A 203 4.26 -5.08 -14.65
C LEU A 203 3.29 -6.01 -13.92
N GLU A 204 3.81 -6.78 -12.95
CA GLU A 204 2.98 -7.56 -12.04
C GLU A 204 2.15 -6.62 -11.14
N SER A 205 2.78 -5.54 -10.67
CA SER A 205 2.13 -4.59 -9.78
C SER A 205 2.88 -3.25 -9.68
N ALA A 206 2.14 -2.20 -9.33
CA ALA A 206 2.69 -0.92 -8.91
C ALA A 206 2.25 -0.63 -7.48
N GLN A 207 3.21 -0.41 -6.57
CA GLN A 207 2.96 -0.19 -5.15
C GLN A 207 3.34 1.24 -4.78
N ILE A 208 2.38 1.99 -4.23
CA ILE A 208 2.61 3.30 -3.62
C ILE A 208 2.81 3.08 -2.12
N VAL A 209 3.91 3.57 -1.56
CA VAL A 209 4.24 3.51 -0.14
C VAL A 209 4.40 4.93 0.39
N LEU A 210 3.52 5.33 1.30
CA LEU A 210 3.64 6.58 2.04
C LEU A 210 4.13 6.27 3.46
N HIS A 211 5.32 6.76 3.80
CA HIS A 211 5.86 6.72 5.15
C HIS A 211 5.69 8.09 5.80
N THR A 212 5.00 8.11 6.94
CA THR A 212 4.71 9.33 7.70
C THR A 212 5.37 9.23 9.07
N GLN A 213 6.20 10.20 9.39
CA GLN A 213 6.74 10.42 10.73
C GLN A 213 6.10 11.69 11.30
N PRO A 214 5.19 11.58 12.28
CA PRO A 214 4.54 12.75 12.85
C PRO A 214 5.56 13.57 13.67
N ALA A 215 5.40 14.89 13.64
CA ALA A 215 6.05 15.82 14.55
C ALA A 215 5.13 16.12 15.75
N PRO A 216 5.68 16.55 16.89
CA PRO A 216 7.12 16.71 17.18
C PRO A 216 7.83 15.36 17.16
N ALA A 217 9.10 15.33 16.74
CA ALA A 217 9.89 14.11 16.73
C ALA A 217 9.80 13.49 18.13
N LEU A 218 9.15 12.32 18.26
CA LEU A 218 8.73 11.72 19.53
C LEU A 218 9.91 11.32 20.46
N HIS A 219 11.13 11.79 20.20
CA HIS A 219 12.31 11.64 21.07
C HIS A 219 12.18 12.49 22.33
N LEU A 220 11.21 13.40 22.38
CA LEU A 220 10.89 14.18 23.56
C LEU A 220 9.98 13.38 24.51
N PRO A 221 10.24 13.39 25.83
CA PRO A 221 9.34 12.84 26.82
C PRO A 221 7.92 13.40 26.63
N ARG A 222 6.90 12.57 26.85
CA ARG A 222 5.48 12.99 26.75
C ARG A 222 5.14 14.18 27.64
N GLN A 223 5.90 14.37 28.72
CA GLN A 223 5.74 15.45 29.70
C GLN A 223 6.49 16.73 29.29
N SER A 224 7.19 16.73 28.16
CA SER A 224 7.96 17.90 27.72
C SER A 224 7.04 19.04 27.30
N VAL A 225 7.47 20.26 27.62
CA VAL A 225 6.77 21.50 27.26
C VAL A 225 6.57 21.61 25.75
N ALA A 226 7.50 21.09 24.95
CA ALA A 226 7.36 21.06 23.49
C ALA A 226 6.19 20.15 23.03
N VAL A 227 6.02 18.96 23.60
CA VAL A 227 4.88 18.08 23.24
C VAL A 227 3.55 18.74 23.60
N SER A 228 3.45 19.31 24.80
CA SER A 228 2.22 20.01 25.24
C SER A 228 1.92 21.25 24.43
N ASN A 229 2.92 22.06 24.07
CA ASN A 229 2.74 23.29 23.31
C ASN A 229 2.40 23.04 21.83
N TYR A 230 2.89 21.95 21.24
CA TYR A 230 2.58 21.61 19.85
C TYR A 230 1.30 20.78 19.71
N ALA A 231 0.75 20.21 20.79
CA ALA A 231 -0.49 19.41 20.73
C ALA A 231 -1.71 20.20 20.18
N PRO A 232 -2.01 21.44 20.62
CA PRO A 232 -3.11 22.21 20.04
C PRO A 232 -2.89 22.55 18.57
N LEU A 233 -1.65 22.81 18.16
CA LEU A 233 -1.28 23.06 16.76
C LEU A 233 -1.44 21.78 15.92
N GLN A 234 -1.11 20.62 16.49
CA GLN A 234 -1.32 19.31 15.86
C GLN A 234 -2.82 18.97 15.72
N GLU A 235 -3.66 19.37 16.66
CA GLU A 235 -5.12 19.23 16.57
C GLU A 235 -5.72 20.17 15.51
N GLN A 236 -5.27 21.43 15.45
CA GLN A 236 -5.80 22.45 14.52
C GLN A 236 -5.23 22.31 13.10
N THR A 237 -3.91 22.24 12.96
CA THR A 237 -3.17 22.23 11.69
C THR A 237 -2.72 20.83 11.23
N GLY A 238 -3.03 19.79 12.01
CA GLY A 238 -2.50 18.45 11.79
C GLY A 238 -1.05 18.39 12.24
N ALA A 239 -0.54 17.19 12.54
CA ALA A 239 0.87 17.04 12.87
C ALA A 239 1.72 17.51 11.67
N PRO A 240 2.65 18.48 11.82
CA PRO A 240 3.72 18.62 10.86
C PRO A 240 4.34 17.23 10.73
N ALA A 241 4.45 16.65 9.54
CA ALA A 241 4.91 15.28 9.43
C ALA A 241 5.83 15.17 8.24
N VAL A 242 6.98 14.53 8.45
CA VAL A 242 7.82 14.13 7.33
C VAL A 242 7.07 13.03 6.61
N ARG A 243 6.71 13.29 5.35
CA ARG A 243 6.00 12.37 4.47
C ARG A 243 6.88 12.03 3.30
N ILE A 244 7.32 10.78 3.25
CA ILE A 244 8.13 10.27 2.15
C ILE A 244 7.25 9.34 1.33
N THR A 245 7.18 9.59 0.01
CA THR A 245 6.38 8.77 -0.90
C THR A 245 7.31 8.03 -1.85
N TRP A 246 7.17 6.71 -1.88
CA TRP A 246 7.82 5.85 -2.86
C TRP A 246 6.80 5.17 -3.76
N ILE A 247 7.19 4.96 -5.02
CA ILE A 247 6.45 4.11 -5.96
C ILE A 247 7.38 2.99 -6.39
N ALA A 248 7.05 1.76 -6.01
CA ALA A 248 7.77 0.55 -6.37
C ALA A 248 7.07 -0.16 -7.53
N LEU A 249 7.76 -0.32 -8.64
CA LEU A 249 7.27 -0.97 -9.86
C LEU A 249 7.85 -2.38 -9.94
N LYS A 250 7.00 -3.40 -9.81
CA LYS A 250 7.40 -4.81 -9.81
C LYS A 250 7.17 -5.44 -11.18
N LEU A 251 8.23 -6.00 -11.73
CA LEU A 251 8.24 -6.76 -12.97
C LEU A 251 8.46 -8.24 -12.65
N ASP A 252 7.55 -9.09 -13.14
CA ASP A 252 7.80 -10.51 -13.32
C ASP A 252 8.16 -10.73 -14.80
N PRO A 253 9.39 -11.15 -15.14
CA PRO A 253 9.82 -11.35 -16.52
C PRO A 253 8.94 -12.34 -17.30
N GLU A 254 8.27 -13.28 -16.62
CA GLU A 254 7.39 -14.26 -17.26
C GLU A 254 6.09 -13.63 -17.80
N LEU A 255 5.70 -12.45 -17.33
CA LEU A 255 4.50 -11.76 -17.80
C LEU A 255 4.69 -11.03 -19.15
N CYS A 256 5.94 -10.76 -19.55
CA CYS A 256 6.26 -10.11 -20.83
C CYS A 256 7.57 -10.65 -21.44
N PRO A 257 7.65 -11.95 -21.78
CA PRO A 257 8.88 -12.58 -22.24
C PRO A 257 9.39 -11.97 -23.55
N GLU A 258 8.50 -11.59 -24.47
CA GLU A 258 8.86 -10.93 -25.74
C GLU A 258 9.54 -9.58 -25.52
N ALA A 259 9.04 -8.78 -24.57
CA ALA A 259 9.61 -7.47 -24.24
C ALA A 259 11.00 -7.60 -23.59
N VAL A 260 11.20 -8.66 -22.79
CA VAL A 260 12.49 -8.99 -22.18
C VAL A 260 13.47 -9.47 -23.24
N ALA A 261 13.06 -10.38 -24.12
CA ALA A 261 13.88 -10.90 -25.22
C ALA A 261 14.34 -9.79 -26.16
N ALA A 262 13.43 -8.90 -26.56
CA ALA A 262 13.74 -7.74 -27.42
C ALA A 262 14.78 -6.77 -26.81
N ARG A 263 14.98 -6.82 -25.48
CA ARG A 263 15.93 -5.96 -24.74
C ARG A 263 17.22 -6.67 -24.36
N GLY A 264 17.49 -7.84 -24.96
CA GLY A 264 18.72 -8.63 -24.76
C GLY A 264 18.51 -9.87 -23.89
N GLY A 265 17.28 -10.16 -23.46
CA GLY A 265 16.94 -11.37 -22.72
C GLY A 265 17.51 -11.42 -21.29
N GLY A 266 17.17 -12.50 -20.58
CA GLY A 266 17.67 -12.79 -19.24
C GLY A 266 17.49 -11.63 -18.25
N LEU A 267 18.42 -11.54 -17.30
CA LEU A 267 18.41 -10.52 -16.24
C LEU A 267 18.54 -9.10 -16.80
N VAL A 268 19.43 -8.89 -17.79
CA VAL A 268 19.68 -7.56 -18.37
C VAL A 268 18.45 -7.04 -19.11
N GLY A 269 17.77 -7.89 -19.86
CA GLY A 269 16.51 -7.55 -20.53
C GLY A 269 15.41 -7.19 -19.52
N ALA A 270 15.32 -7.94 -18.42
CA ALA A 270 14.36 -7.66 -17.34
C ALA A 270 14.67 -6.34 -16.62
N GLN A 271 15.94 -6.07 -16.30
CA GLN A 271 16.39 -4.79 -15.72
C GLN A 271 16.05 -3.61 -16.65
N LYS A 272 16.33 -3.74 -17.96
CA LYS A 272 15.95 -2.74 -18.96
C LYS A 272 14.44 -2.51 -19.02
N CYS A 273 13.63 -3.56 -18.90
CA CYS A 273 12.17 -3.44 -18.89
C CYS A 273 11.67 -2.65 -17.67
N VAL A 274 12.09 -3.02 -16.46
CA VAL A 274 11.60 -2.35 -15.24
C VAL A 274 12.08 -0.90 -15.16
N VAL A 275 13.32 -0.62 -15.57
CA VAL A 275 13.85 0.76 -15.65
C VAL A 275 13.13 1.57 -16.71
N ARG A 276 12.83 1.00 -17.89
CA ARG A 276 12.04 1.69 -18.92
C ARG A 276 10.65 2.09 -18.43
N ALA A 277 9.96 1.20 -17.71
CA ALA A 277 8.66 1.50 -17.12
C ALA A 277 8.76 2.57 -16.02
N ALA A 278 9.82 2.53 -15.21
CA ALA A 278 10.10 3.53 -14.20
C ALA A 278 10.40 4.92 -14.80
N ASP A 279 11.25 5.00 -15.81
CA ASP A 279 11.56 6.24 -16.53
C ASP A 279 10.30 6.84 -17.19
N HIS A 280 9.43 5.98 -17.74
CA HIS A 280 8.15 6.43 -18.29
C HIS A 280 7.28 7.06 -17.20
N LEU A 281 7.11 6.40 -16.05
CA LEU A 281 6.33 6.95 -14.95
C LEU A 281 6.96 8.23 -14.38
N ALA A 282 8.28 8.27 -14.21
CA ALA A 282 9.02 9.46 -13.78
C ALA A 282 8.69 10.65 -14.69
N SER A 283 8.86 10.46 -16.01
CA SER A 283 8.60 11.49 -17.02
C SER A 283 7.15 12.00 -16.97
N ARG A 284 6.18 11.10 -16.79
CA ARG A 284 4.75 11.45 -16.69
C ARG A 284 4.42 12.20 -15.41
N LEU A 285 5.03 11.82 -14.29
CA LEU A 285 4.87 12.51 -13.01
C LEU A 285 5.55 13.89 -13.00
N THR A 286 6.73 14.02 -13.61
CA THR A 286 7.39 15.32 -13.83
C THR A 286 6.54 16.24 -14.70
N GLY A 287 5.98 15.72 -15.79
CA GLY A 287 5.02 16.47 -16.62
C GLY A 287 3.74 16.87 -15.87
N ALA A 288 3.42 16.19 -14.76
CA ALA A 288 2.32 16.53 -13.87
C ALA A 288 2.75 17.44 -12.70
N GLY A 289 3.99 17.94 -12.64
CA GLY A 289 4.46 18.86 -11.60
C GLY A 289 5.06 18.22 -10.35
N PHE A 290 5.35 16.92 -10.37
CA PHE A 290 6.05 16.24 -9.27
C PHE A 290 7.55 16.15 -9.53
N ARG A 291 8.36 16.30 -8.48
CA ARG A 291 9.78 15.93 -8.54
C ARG A 291 9.89 14.43 -8.33
N THR A 292 10.59 13.75 -9.23
CA THR A 292 10.77 12.30 -9.15
C THR A 292 12.24 11.93 -9.24
N THR A 293 12.69 11.08 -8.32
CA THR A 293 14.05 10.55 -8.31
C THR A 293 13.97 9.03 -8.42
N LEU A 294 14.52 8.47 -9.50
CA LEU A 294 14.71 7.03 -9.62
C LEU A 294 15.90 6.62 -8.76
N LEU A 295 15.67 5.76 -7.78
CA LEU A 295 16.64 5.48 -6.73
C LEU A 295 17.82 4.66 -7.26
N ASN A 296 19.04 5.05 -6.88
CA ASN A 296 20.22 4.19 -7.03
C ASN A 296 20.22 3.08 -5.96
N GLU A 297 21.21 2.20 -5.95
CA GLU A 297 21.26 1.10 -4.97
C GLU A 297 21.33 1.57 -3.51
N GLU A 298 22.19 2.54 -3.21
CA GLU A 298 22.34 3.08 -1.85
C GLU A 298 21.04 3.74 -1.35
N GLU A 299 20.40 4.55 -2.19
CA GLU A 299 19.12 5.20 -1.89
C GLU A 299 17.99 4.19 -1.76
N LEU A 300 18.00 3.12 -2.57
CA LEU A 300 17.05 2.02 -2.45
C LEU A 300 17.20 1.31 -1.11
N ILE A 301 18.43 1.00 -0.71
CA ILE A 301 18.73 0.40 0.61
C ILE A 301 18.26 1.34 1.73
N ALA A 302 18.55 2.65 1.61
CA ALA A 302 18.09 3.65 2.57
C ALA A 302 16.55 3.72 2.64
N ALA A 303 15.85 3.71 1.51
CA ALA A 303 14.39 3.73 1.44
C ALA A 303 13.76 2.49 2.11
N VAL A 304 14.34 1.31 1.87
CA VAL A 304 13.93 0.05 2.53
C VAL A 304 14.17 0.15 4.04
N ALA A 305 15.34 0.61 4.48
CA ALA A 305 15.68 0.79 5.89
C ALA A 305 14.74 1.78 6.59
N THR A 306 14.46 2.94 5.98
CA THR A 306 13.55 3.95 6.48
C THR A 306 12.12 3.40 6.58
N SER A 307 11.63 2.73 5.53
CA SER A 307 10.30 2.12 5.56
C SER A 307 10.20 1.05 6.64
N ALA A 308 11.22 0.18 6.79
CA ALA A 308 11.30 -0.81 7.86
C ALA A 308 11.40 -0.20 9.27
N CYS A 309 11.60 1.12 9.36
CA CYS A 309 11.96 1.84 10.57
C CYS A 309 13.17 1.21 11.28
N ALA A 310 14.20 0.80 10.54
CA ALA A 310 15.47 0.37 11.14
C ALA A 310 16.02 1.51 12.02
N ASN A 311 16.57 1.16 13.20
CA ASN A 311 17.18 2.15 14.08
C ASN A 311 18.54 2.59 13.48
N PRO A 312 18.74 3.88 13.13
CA PRO A 312 19.97 4.34 12.51
C PRO A 312 21.23 4.05 13.33
N LEU A 313 21.14 4.13 14.67
CA LEU A 313 22.27 3.83 15.55
C LEU A 313 22.67 2.35 15.46
N VAL A 314 21.69 1.45 15.52
CA VAL A 314 21.92 0.01 15.39
C VAL A 314 22.40 -0.35 13.99
N THR A 315 21.90 0.33 12.95
CA THR A 315 22.40 0.15 11.57
C THR A 315 23.87 0.57 11.44
N ALA A 316 24.26 1.71 12.05
CA ALA A 316 25.63 2.18 12.02
C ALA A 316 26.58 1.27 12.82
N GLU A 317 26.14 0.77 13.98
CA GLU A 317 26.88 -0.23 14.78
C GLU A 317 27.05 -1.54 14.02
N ALA A 318 25.99 -2.03 13.37
CA ALA A 318 26.03 -3.26 12.57
C ALA A 318 27.01 -3.15 11.39
N GLY A 319 27.19 -1.97 10.80
CA GLY A 319 28.20 -1.74 9.77
C GLY A 319 29.66 -1.79 10.26
N ARG A 320 29.88 -1.75 11.58
CA ARG A 320 31.21 -1.86 12.20
C ARG A 320 31.51 -3.25 12.75
N MET A 321 30.53 -4.13 12.81
CA MET A 321 30.63 -5.46 13.40
C MET A 321 30.87 -6.51 12.32
N ASP A 322 31.82 -7.42 12.54
CA ASP A 322 32.11 -8.50 11.58
C ASP A 322 31.07 -9.63 11.61
N LEU A 323 30.36 -9.80 12.73
CA LEU A 323 29.33 -10.85 12.89
C LEU A 323 27.93 -10.24 12.82
N PRO A 324 27.15 -10.51 11.75
CA PRO A 324 25.79 -10.03 11.64
C PRO A 324 24.89 -10.73 12.68
N ALA A 325 24.34 -9.94 13.61
CA ALA A 325 23.30 -10.39 14.53
C ALA A 325 21.90 -10.17 13.93
N ARG A 326 20.96 -11.08 14.23
CA ARG A 326 19.57 -10.96 13.77
C ARG A 326 18.88 -9.77 14.42
N ARG A 327 18.36 -8.86 13.59
CA ARG A 327 17.73 -7.60 14.00
C ARG A 327 16.21 -7.69 14.05
N THR A 328 15.62 -8.72 13.46
CA THR A 328 14.18 -8.86 13.28
C THR A 328 13.59 -10.07 13.98
N GLU A 329 12.36 -9.92 14.47
CA GLU A 329 11.65 -10.99 15.17
C GLU A 329 10.14 -10.92 14.95
N GLU A 330 9.52 -12.02 14.52
CA GLU A 330 8.07 -12.11 14.37
C GLU A 330 7.39 -12.66 15.63
N SER A 331 6.49 -11.86 16.19
CA SER A 331 5.55 -12.22 17.24
C SER A 331 4.14 -12.49 16.71
N SER A 332 3.29 -13.10 17.54
CA SER A 332 1.92 -13.44 17.12
C SER A 332 1.04 -12.23 16.79
N ARG A 333 1.40 -11.04 17.29
CA ARG A 333 0.63 -9.78 17.10
C ARG A 333 1.48 -8.60 16.66
N SER A 334 2.80 -8.75 16.67
CA SER A 334 3.73 -7.69 16.34
C SER A 334 4.94 -8.26 15.62
N TRP A 335 5.65 -7.41 14.89
CA TRP A 335 6.97 -7.68 14.37
C TRP A 335 7.94 -6.66 14.98
N ARG A 336 9.16 -7.07 15.29
CA ARG A 336 10.19 -6.20 15.87
C ARG A 336 11.33 -6.04 14.90
N CYS A 337 11.84 -4.82 14.77
CA CYS A 337 13.12 -4.49 14.15
C CYS A 337 13.91 -3.67 15.17
N ASP A 338 15.08 -4.15 15.56
CA ASP A 338 15.89 -3.54 16.61
C ASP A 338 15.07 -3.33 17.91
N ASN A 339 14.99 -2.09 18.38
CA ASN A 339 14.20 -1.67 19.52
C ASN A 339 12.82 -1.10 19.13
N ARG A 340 12.32 -1.37 17.92
CA ARG A 340 11.04 -0.83 17.43
C ARG A 340 10.07 -1.95 17.13
N ARG A 341 8.81 -1.75 17.53
CA ARG A 341 7.75 -2.74 17.36
C ARG A 341 6.70 -2.23 16.38
N HIS A 342 6.20 -3.15 15.59
CA HIS A 342 5.32 -2.88 14.46
C HIS A 342 4.05 -3.71 14.57
N THR A 343 2.94 -3.15 14.10
CA THR A 343 1.70 -3.89 13.87
C THR A 343 1.16 -3.53 12.50
N THR A 344 0.81 -4.56 11.73
CA THR A 344 0.31 -4.45 10.36
C THR A 344 -1.17 -4.78 10.27
N TYR A 345 -1.83 -4.07 9.36
CA TYR A 345 -3.25 -4.16 9.05
C TYR A 345 -3.45 -4.31 7.56
N TRP A 346 -4.48 -5.08 7.22
CA TRP A 346 -5.07 -5.14 5.89
C TRP A 346 -6.31 -4.23 5.85
N VAL A 347 -6.48 -3.47 4.77
CA VAL A 347 -7.71 -2.69 4.50
C VAL A 347 -8.78 -3.62 3.91
N ARG A 348 -9.61 -4.16 4.80
CA ARG A 348 -10.66 -5.14 4.45
C ARG A 348 -11.83 -4.50 3.73
N ARG A 349 -12.17 -3.28 4.13
CA ARG A 349 -13.27 -2.51 3.56
C ARG A 349 -12.82 -1.07 3.38
N TRP A 350 -12.88 -0.60 2.15
CA TRP A 350 -12.70 0.81 1.83
C TRP A 350 -14.02 1.56 2.07
N PRO A 351 -13.96 2.83 2.51
CA PRO A 351 -15.12 3.69 2.49
C PRO A 351 -15.52 4.00 1.05
N GLN A 352 -16.67 4.62 0.85
CA GLN A 352 -17.02 5.19 -0.45
C GLN A 352 -16.03 6.34 -0.73
N LEU A 353 -15.08 6.10 -1.63
CA LEU A 353 -14.03 7.06 -1.99
C LEU A 353 -14.56 7.96 -3.11
N GLY A 354 -14.57 9.28 -2.88
CA GLY A 354 -15.09 10.26 -3.84
C GLY A 354 -16.63 10.31 -3.91
N GLY A 355 -17.16 11.42 -4.42
CA GLY A 355 -18.61 11.72 -4.44
C GLY A 355 -19.02 12.84 -3.49
N SER A 356 -20.32 13.12 -3.38
CA SER A 356 -20.87 14.25 -2.59
C SER A 356 -20.80 14.09 -1.06
N GLY A 357 -20.32 12.95 -0.54
CA GLY A 357 -20.28 12.70 0.92
C GLY A 357 -19.16 11.81 1.45
N GLY A 358 -18.22 11.35 0.60
CA GLY A 358 -17.11 10.47 1.01
C GLY A 358 -15.76 11.16 1.00
N PRO A 359 -14.80 10.80 1.88
CA PRO A 359 -13.46 11.38 1.86
C PRO A 359 -12.73 11.02 0.57
N SER A 360 -11.89 11.93 0.08
CA SER A 360 -10.93 11.60 -0.98
C SER A 360 -9.89 10.60 -0.46
N LEU A 361 -9.28 9.79 -1.34
CA LEU A 361 -8.23 8.86 -0.90
C LEU A 361 -7.07 9.58 -0.18
N PRO A 362 -6.52 10.70 -0.68
CA PRO A 362 -5.48 11.44 0.04
C PRO A 362 -5.92 11.90 1.44
N GLN A 363 -7.18 12.32 1.58
CA GLN A 363 -7.75 12.71 2.88
C GLN A 363 -7.86 11.51 3.81
N LEU A 364 -8.34 10.37 3.32
CA LEU A 364 -8.39 9.13 4.09
C LEU A 364 -7.00 8.72 4.55
N VAL A 365 -6.02 8.73 3.64
CA VAL A 365 -4.63 8.38 3.96
C VAL A 365 -4.07 9.34 5.01
N ALA A 366 -4.28 10.65 4.86
CA ALA A 366 -3.85 11.65 5.83
C ALA A 366 -4.47 11.42 7.22
N LEU A 367 -5.74 11.03 7.29
CA LEU A 367 -6.42 10.69 8.56
C LEU A 367 -5.83 9.43 9.20
N LEU A 368 -5.55 8.40 8.41
CA LEU A 368 -5.00 7.13 8.90
C LEU A 368 -3.53 7.23 9.29
N THR A 369 -2.76 8.17 8.72
CA THR A 369 -1.34 8.36 9.03
C THR A 369 -1.06 9.49 10.04
N ALA A 370 -2.08 10.24 10.47
CA ALA A 370 -1.96 11.28 11.51
C ALA A 370 -1.93 10.73 12.95
N VAL A 371 -1.70 9.43 13.12
CA VAL A 371 -1.69 8.73 14.41
C VAL A 371 -0.42 9.07 15.21
N PRO A 372 -0.49 9.31 16.54
CA PRO A 372 0.67 9.57 17.37
C PRO A 372 1.48 8.27 17.58
N ALA A 373 2.41 8.02 16.66
CA ALA A 373 3.27 6.85 16.62
C ALA A 373 4.67 7.25 16.14
N LEU A 374 5.69 6.45 16.42
CA LEU A 374 7.04 6.67 15.86
C LEU A 374 6.97 6.85 14.33
N ALA A 375 6.21 5.99 13.66
CA ALA A 375 5.90 6.14 12.25
C ALA A 375 4.62 5.38 11.88
N THR A 376 3.96 5.85 10.82
CA THR A 376 2.88 5.11 10.14
C THR A 376 3.24 4.97 8.67
N THR A 377 3.16 3.75 8.15
CA THR A 377 3.36 3.46 6.73
C THR A 377 2.05 2.98 6.11
N PHE A 378 1.56 3.68 5.11
CA PHE A 378 0.44 3.25 4.27
C PHE A 378 0.98 2.70 2.96
N SER A 379 0.49 1.55 2.53
CA SER A 379 0.84 0.97 1.23
C SER A 379 -0.41 0.63 0.43
N LEU A 380 -0.41 1.04 -0.84
CA LEU A 380 -1.44 0.75 -1.82
C LEU A 380 -0.82 0.05 -3.02
N THR A 381 -1.18 -1.21 -3.24
CA THR A 381 -0.73 -1.99 -4.39
C THR A 381 -1.82 -2.05 -5.44
N LEU A 382 -1.49 -1.62 -6.66
CA LEU A 382 -2.30 -1.71 -7.85
C LEU A 382 -1.82 -2.92 -8.67
N ARG A 383 -2.77 -3.75 -9.08
CA ARG A 383 -2.54 -4.88 -10.00
C ARG A 383 -3.60 -4.85 -11.09
N ARG A 384 -3.23 -5.28 -12.30
CA ARG A 384 -4.20 -5.46 -13.38
C ARG A 384 -5.18 -6.59 -13.02
N GLY A 385 -6.46 -6.34 -13.22
CA GLY A 385 -7.54 -7.32 -13.16
C GLY A 385 -7.95 -7.81 -14.55
N GLU A 386 -8.90 -8.72 -14.59
CA GLU A 386 -9.50 -9.17 -15.86
C GLU A 386 -10.30 -8.02 -16.51
N ARG A 387 -10.23 -7.90 -17.85
CA ARG A 387 -10.98 -6.91 -18.65
C ARG A 387 -10.73 -5.43 -18.33
N GLN A 388 -9.46 -5.03 -18.17
CA GLN A 388 -9.03 -3.64 -17.89
C GLN A 388 -9.43 -3.08 -16.50
N ASP A 389 -10.01 -3.90 -15.62
CA ASP A 389 -10.20 -3.52 -14.22
C ASP A 389 -8.86 -3.44 -13.49
N VAL A 390 -8.77 -2.61 -12.45
CA VAL A 390 -7.62 -2.56 -11.55
C VAL A 390 -8.04 -3.12 -10.20
N SER A 391 -7.29 -4.09 -9.70
CA SER A 391 -7.44 -4.55 -8.33
C SER A 391 -6.53 -3.74 -7.41
N LEU A 392 -7.09 -3.29 -6.29
CA LEU A 392 -6.34 -2.56 -5.27
C LEU A 392 -6.30 -3.34 -3.96
N CYS A 393 -5.12 -3.30 -3.34
CA CYS A 393 -4.85 -3.88 -2.04
C CYS A 393 -4.22 -2.81 -1.14
N GLY A 394 -4.77 -2.62 0.06
CA GLY A 394 -4.29 -1.63 1.01
C GLY A 394 -3.72 -2.30 2.26
N HIS A 395 -2.53 -1.87 2.67
CA HIS A 395 -1.92 -2.24 3.93
C HIS A 395 -1.57 -0.99 4.72
N LEU A 396 -1.56 -1.13 6.04
CA LEU A 396 -1.11 -0.08 6.93
C LEU A 396 -0.27 -0.69 8.05
N ARG A 397 0.85 -0.06 8.36
CA ARG A 397 1.75 -0.43 9.45
C ARG A 397 1.89 0.73 10.40
N VAL A 398 1.74 0.46 11.68
CA VAL A 398 2.04 1.40 12.77
C VAL A 398 3.27 0.90 13.51
N THR A 399 4.19 1.81 13.80
CA THR A 399 5.43 1.53 14.51
C THR A 399 5.46 2.33 15.81
N GLY A 400 5.82 1.69 16.92
CA GLY A 400 6.13 2.34 18.20
C GLY A 400 7.52 1.94 18.70
N ARG A 401 8.12 2.74 19.59
CA ARG A 401 9.41 2.41 20.22
C ARG A 401 9.31 1.32 21.29
N GLY A 402 8.10 1.05 21.76
CA GLY A 402 7.84 0.04 22.78
C GLY A 402 6.40 -0.45 22.70
N ASP A 403 6.06 -1.39 23.58
CA ASP A 403 4.74 -2.02 23.60
C ASP A 403 3.62 -1.02 23.92
N ASP A 404 3.81 -0.13 24.90
CA ASP A 404 2.79 0.85 25.31
C ASP A 404 2.50 1.87 24.22
N GLU A 405 3.54 2.38 23.55
CA GLU A 405 3.39 3.31 22.43
C GLU A 405 2.68 2.64 21.25
N LEU A 406 3.06 1.40 20.93
CA LEU A 406 2.42 0.64 19.86
C LEU A 406 0.94 0.35 20.18
N VAL A 407 0.60 0.03 21.43
CA VAL A 407 -0.79 -0.19 21.85
C VAL A 407 -1.62 1.09 21.76
N ALA A 408 -1.08 2.23 22.20
CA ALA A 408 -1.75 3.53 22.11
C ALA A 408 -1.96 3.98 20.66
N ALA A 409 -0.92 3.86 19.84
CA ALA A 409 -0.97 4.18 18.42
C ALA A 409 -1.97 3.27 17.67
N ARG A 410 -1.99 1.98 17.99
CA ARG A 410 -3.00 1.04 17.45
C ARG A 410 -4.42 1.49 17.78
N ARG A 411 -4.72 1.83 19.04
CA ARG A 411 -6.08 2.25 19.43
C ARG A 411 -6.49 3.49 18.64
N SER A 412 -5.61 4.48 18.59
CA SER A 412 -5.82 5.73 17.85
C SER A 412 -6.05 5.50 16.35
N LEU A 413 -5.30 4.58 15.74
CA LEU A 413 -5.53 4.17 14.36
C LEU A 413 -6.89 3.48 14.17
N GLU A 414 -7.20 2.49 15.00
CA GLU A 414 -8.46 1.74 14.91
C GLU A 414 -9.66 2.69 15.08
N ASP A 415 -9.56 3.69 15.96
CA ASP A 415 -10.54 4.77 16.12
C ASP A 415 -10.64 5.67 14.88
N ALA A 416 -9.51 6.11 14.32
CA ALA A 416 -9.49 6.92 13.10
C ALA A 416 -10.11 6.18 11.91
N ALA A 417 -9.80 4.88 11.76
CA ALA A 417 -10.36 4.04 10.73
C ALA A 417 -11.87 3.84 10.90
N ARG A 418 -12.35 3.62 12.12
CA ARG A 418 -13.79 3.54 12.44
C ARG A 418 -14.51 4.83 12.04
N ARG A 419 -13.98 5.99 12.43
CA ARG A 419 -14.55 7.31 12.08
C ARG A 419 -14.59 7.55 10.58
N ALA A 420 -13.58 7.09 9.85
CA ALA A 420 -13.51 7.22 8.39
C ALA A 420 -14.25 6.10 7.63
N GLY A 421 -15.02 5.24 8.31
CA GLY A 421 -15.76 4.13 7.67
C GLY A 421 -14.87 3.04 7.06
N THR A 422 -13.59 3.00 7.43
CA THR A 422 -12.59 2.05 6.90
C THR A 422 -12.51 0.82 7.78
N GLY A 423 -12.70 -0.37 7.20
CA GLY A 423 -12.56 -1.63 7.90
C GLY A 423 -11.12 -2.12 7.89
N LEU A 424 -10.41 -2.00 9.01
CA LEU A 424 -9.07 -2.56 9.18
C LEU A 424 -9.13 -3.95 9.83
N THR A 425 -8.27 -4.86 9.38
CA THR A 425 -8.08 -6.18 9.99
C THR A 425 -6.61 -6.33 10.36
N ARG A 426 -6.32 -6.51 11.66
CA ARG A 426 -4.96 -6.75 12.12
C ARG A 426 -4.47 -8.12 11.65
N LEU A 427 -3.25 -8.17 11.12
CA LEU A 427 -2.64 -9.38 10.57
C LEU A 427 -2.02 -10.25 11.67
N ASP A 428 -2.81 -10.67 12.66
CA ASP A 428 -2.32 -11.54 13.73
C ASP A 428 -1.73 -12.83 13.15
N ARG A 429 -0.49 -13.17 13.54
CA ARG A 429 0.32 -14.29 13.04
C ARG A 429 0.68 -14.18 11.55
N GLU A 430 0.47 -13.02 10.96
CA GLU A 430 0.78 -12.71 9.55
C GLU A 430 1.51 -11.35 9.50
N GLN A 431 2.27 -11.03 10.55
CA GLN A 431 2.91 -9.72 10.69
C GLN A 431 4.07 -9.55 9.72
N LEU A 432 4.87 -10.60 9.51
CA LEU A 432 5.98 -10.57 8.56
C LEU A 432 5.49 -10.36 7.11
N PRO A 433 4.50 -11.11 6.59
CA PRO A 433 3.88 -10.79 5.29
C PRO A 433 3.34 -9.36 5.22
N GLY A 434 2.67 -8.89 6.27
CA GLY A 434 2.19 -7.50 6.33
C GLY A 434 3.32 -6.47 6.31
N VAL A 435 4.48 -6.78 6.90
CA VAL A 435 5.67 -5.92 6.85
C VAL A 435 6.21 -5.85 5.43
N LEU A 436 6.44 -7.00 4.78
CA LEU A 436 6.91 -7.07 3.39
C LEU A 436 5.96 -6.31 2.44
N ALA A 437 4.65 -6.44 2.63
CA ALA A 437 3.64 -5.72 1.86
C ALA A 437 3.62 -4.19 2.10
N THR A 438 4.37 -3.68 3.07
CA THR A 438 4.52 -2.24 3.36
C THR A 438 5.93 -1.71 3.14
N LEU A 439 6.89 -2.56 2.77
CA LEU A 439 8.19 -2.14 2.25
C LEU A 439 8.06 -1.77 0.76
N PRO A 440 8.90 -0.86 0.23
CA PRO A 440 8.87 -0.47 -1.19
C PRO A 440 9.47 -1.58 -2.09
N LEU A 441 8.82 -2.75 -2.11
CA LEU A 441 9.27 -3.95 -2.82
C LEU A 441 8.34 -4.37 -3.96
N GLY A 442 7.19 -3.70 -4.12
CA GLY A 442 6.14 -4.05 -5.07
C GLY A 442 4.98 -4.86 -4.47
N GLY A 443 4.87 -4.96 -3.15
CA GLY A 443 3.71 -5.59 -2.46
C GLY A 443 3.61 -7.12 -2.60
N VAL A 444 4.76 -7.79 -2.60
CA VAL A 444 5.00 -9.25 -2.63
C VAL A 444 4.33 -10.01 -1.47
N ARG A 445 3.82 -11.25 -1.55
CA ARG A 445 3.39 -12.17 -2.64
C ARG A 445 2.07 -12.78 -2.15
#